data_AF-Q4S7X1-F1
#
_entry.id   AF-Q4S7X1-F1
#
_cell.length_a   1.000
_cell.length_b   1.000
_cell.length_c   1.000
_cell.angle_alpha   90.00
_cell.angle_beta   90.00
_cell.angle_gamma   90.00
#
_symmetry.space_group_name_H-M   'P 1'
#
loop_
_entity.id
_entity.type
_entity.pdbx_description
1 polymer ?
#
loop_
_entity_poly.entity_id
_entity_poly.type
_entity_poly.pdbx_seq_one_letter_code
_entity_poly.pdbx_strand_id
1 'polypeptide(L)' 'MPGKCKFQDSWLSKVIYKDWLVKDDHDIHFARCRACCKSIKLQTMGELRSLATQGEPGTKQPAQADGR' A
#
# COMPACT_ATOMS: atom_id res chain seq x y z
N MET A 1 -3.68 -17.44 7.79
CA MET A 1 -2.58 -17.58 8.76
C MET A 1 -2.12 -16.19 9.18
N PRO A 2 -2.31 -15.75 10.44
CA PRO A 2 -1.96 -14.40 10.86
C PRO A 2 -0.46 -14.36 11.24
N GLY A 3 0.40 -14.56 10.26
CA GLY A 3 1.85 -14.44 10.40
C GLY A 3 2.28 -13.12 9.77
N LYS A 4 2.69 -12.16 10.60
CA LYS A 4 3.18 -10.81 10.26
C LYS A 4 3.79 -10.74 8.86
N CYS A 5 3.15 -9.99 7.95
CA CYS A 5 3.70 -9.75 6.62
C CYS A 5 5.06 -9.06 6.76
N LYS A 6 6.12 -9.77 6.37
CA LYS A 6 7.50 -9.27 6.33
C LYS A 6 7.88 -8.97 4.89
N PHE A 7 8.85 -8.08 4.71
CA PHE A 7 9.37 -7.77 3.38
C PHE A 7 9.90 -9.06 2.75
N GLN A 8 9.45 -9.35 1.54
CA GLN A 8 9.94 -10.49 0.79
C GLN A 8 10.83 -9.96 -0.32
N ASP A 9 12.11 -10.31 -0.30
CA ASP A 9 13.06 -9.89 -1.34
C ASP A 9 12.61 -10.36 -2.74
N SER A 10 11.85 -11.45 -2.81
CA SER A 10 11.15 -11.93 -4.01
C SER A 10 10.22 -10.88 -4.66
N TRP A 11 9.80 -9.84 -3.94
CA TRP A 11 9.04 -8.73 -4.52
C TRP A 11 9.92 -7.87 -5.42
N LEU A 12 11.20 -7.67 -5.08
CA LEU A 12 12.16 -6.94 -5.91
C LEU A 12 12.54 -7.71 -7.18
N SER A 13 12.30 -9.03 -7.21
CA SER A 13 12.44 -9.82 -8.43
C SER A 13 11.29 -9.56 -9.43
N LYS A 14 10.18 -8.96 -8.99
CA LYS A 14 9.02 -8.66 -9.86
C LYS A 14 9.14 -7.25 -10.41
N VAL A 15 9.04 -7.13 -11.74
CA VAL A 15 9.12 -5.84 -12.46
C VAL A 15 8.11 -4.82 -11.91
N ILE A 16 6.91 -5.27 -11.56
CA ILE A 16 5.85 -4.41 -11.02
C ILE A 16 6.17 -3.77 -9.67
N TYR A 17 7.11 -4.30 -8.89
CA TYR A 17 7.46 -3.76 -7.57
C TYR A 17 8.85 -3.14 -7.58
N LYS A 18 9.84 -3.76 -8.24
CA LYS A 18 11.25 -3.33 -8.20
C LYS A 18 11.50 -1.87 -8.59
N ASP A 19 10.65 -1.32 -9.45
CA ASP A 19 10.82 0.03 -9.99
C ASP A 19 10.50 1.12 -8.95
N TRP A 20 9.54 0.87 -8.06
CA TRP A 20 9.09 1.85 -7.07
C TRP A 20 9.20 1.38 -5.62
N LEU A 21 9.32 0.08 -5.36
CA LEU A 21 9.37 -0.49 -4.02
C LEU A 21 10.82 -0.78 -3.64
N VAL A 22 11.23 -0.30 -2.47
CA VAL A 22 12.53 -0.61 -1.86
C VAL A 22 12.32 -1.09 -0.43
N LYS A 23 13.26 -1.90 0.06
CA LYS A 23 13.27 -2.36 1.45
C LYS A 23 13.58 -1.19 2.38
N ASP A 24 12.93 -1.12 3.55
CA ASP A 24 13.33 -0.20 4.60
C ASP A 24 14.40 -0.88 5.48
N ASP A 25 15.54 -0.23 5.67
CA ASP A 25 16.66 -0.79 6.44
C ASP A 25 16.39 -0.83 7.95
N HIS A 26 15.44 -0.04 8.44
CA HIS A 26 15.13 0.05 9.87
C HIS A 26 14.04 -0.93 10.30
N ASP A 27 13.07 -1.23 9.44
CA ASP A 27 11.95 -2.12 9.79
C ASP A 27 11.54 -3.07 8.67
N ILE A 28 11.62 -4.36 8.96
CA ILE A 28 11.24 -5.46 8.04
C ILE A 28 9.74 -5.54 7.75
N HIS A 29 8.90 -4.82 8.50
CA HIS A 29 7.44 -4.77 8.31
C HIS A 29 7.01 -3.58 7.44
N PHE A 30 7.97 -2.79 6.98
CA PHE A 30 7.76 -1.65 6.10
C PHE A 30 8.59 -1.78 4.83
N ALA A 31 8.10 -1.19 3.76
CA ALA A 31 8.84 -0.88 2.56
C ALA A 31 8.86 0.63 2.39
N ARG A 32 9.77 1.14 1.58
CA ARG A 32 9.77 2.54 1.18
C ARG A 32 9.47 2.63 -0.31
N CYS A 33 8.66 3.62 -0.68
CA CYS A 33 8.41 3.93 -2.08
C CYS A 33 9.47 4.88 -2.60
N ARG A 34 10.15 4.53 -3.69
CA ARG A 34 11.10 5.39 -4.38
C ARG A 34 10.42 6.57 -5.08
N ALA A 35 9.18 6.39 -5.56
CA ALA A 35 8.47 7.42 -6.32
C ALA A 35 7.96 8.57 -5.43
N CYS A 36 7.45 8.26 -4.23
CA CYS A 36 6.89 9.27 -3.33
C CYS A 36 7.65 9.43 -2.01
N CYS A 37 8.73 8.68 -1.80
CA CYS A 37 9.56 8.68 -0.58
C CYS A 37 8.78 8.38 0.72
N LYS A 38 7.59 7.79 0.62
CA LYS A 38 6.77 7.42 1.78
C LYS A 38 7.05 5.99 2.22
N SER A 39 6.95 5.76 3.53
CA SER A 39 6.94 4.42 4.13
C SER A 39 5.57 3.76 3.93
N ILE A 40 5.61 2.49 3.51
CA ILE A 40 4.47 1.66 3.16
C ILE A 40 4.46 0.46 4.09
N LYS A 41 3.36 0.26 4.78
CA LYS A 41 3.18 -0.84 5.73
C LYS A 41 2.87 -2.12 4.97
N LEU A 42 3.67 -3.16 5.16
CA LEU A 42 3.55 -4.40 4.37
C LEU A 42 2.28 -5.19 4.64
N GLN A 43 1.66 -4.95 5.81
CA GLN A 43 0.34 -5.47 6.13
C GLN A 43 -0.69 -5.09 5.05
N THR A 44 -0.67 -3.84 4.59
CA THR A 44 -1.57 -3.36 3.53
C THR A 44 -1.24 -3.99 2.17
N MET A 45 0.04 -4.22 1.86
CA MET A 45 0.46 -4.88 0.62
C MET A 45 -0.02 -6.32 0.49
N GLY A 46 -0.12 -7.07 1.61
CA GLY A 46 -0.70 -8.41 1.63
C GLY A 46 -2.22 -8.44 1.48
N GLU A 47 -2.92 -7.38 1.94
CA GLU A 47 -4.37 -7.23 1.87
C GLU A 47 -4.86 -6.61 0.54
N LEU A 48 -3.98 -5.98 -0.24
CA LEU A 48 -4.30 -5.37 -1.54
C LEU A 48 -4.69 -6.37 -2.65
N ARG A 49 -4.61 -7.70 -2.42
CA ARG A 49 -5.23 -8.68 -3.34
C ARG A 49 -6.77 -8.67 -3.27
N SER A 50 -7.35 -8.06 -2.23
CA SER A 50 -8.81 -7.92 -2.06
C SER A 50 -9.30 -6.47 -2.17
N LEU A 51 -8.39 -5.51 -2.31
CA LEU A 51 -8.68 -4.09 -2.18
C LEU A 51 -8.26 -3.29 -3.42
N ALA A 52 -8.49 -3.85 -4.61
CA ALA A 52 -8.66 -3.07 -5.84
C ALA A 52 -9.91 -2.14 -5.82
N THR A 53 -10.40 -1.82 -4.62
CA THR A 53 -11.48 -0.87 -4.34
C THR A 53 -11.12 -0.02 -3.12
N GLN A 54 -9.94 0.62 -3.11
CA GLN A 54 -9.74 1.78 -2.24
C GLN A 54 -9.19 2.92 -3.08
N GLY A 55 -10.13 3.74 -3.53
CA GLY A 55 -9.88 5.07 -4.03
C GLY A 55 -9.16 5.93 -2.99
N GLU A 56 -8.46 6.91 -3.54
CA GLU A 56 -7.76 8.00 -2.90
C GLU A 56 -8.51 8.65 -1.70
N PRO A 57 -7.77 9.29 -0.78
CA PRO A 57 -8.31 9.88 0.44
C PRO A 57 -9.15 11.13 0.14
N GLY A 58 -10.46 11.04 0.35
CA GLY A 58 -11.38 12.17 0.35
C GLY A 58 -12.28 12.11 1.56
N THR A 59 -11.80 12.61 2.70
CA THR A 59 -12.68 12.88 3.85
C THR A 59 -13.81 13.82 3.43
N LYS A 60 -15.06 13.33 3.60
CA LYS A 60 -16.36 14.03 3.63
C LYS A 60 -17.14 14.14 2.31
N GLN A 61 -18.07 13.21 2.12
CA GLN A 61 -19.43 13.49 1.65
C GLN A 61 -20.37 12.87 2.71
N PRO A 62 -21.47 13.54 3.13
CA PRO A 62 -22.66 13.54 2.28
C PRO A 62 -23.44 14.85 2.31
N ALA A 63 -24.08 15.20 1.18
CA ALA A 63 -25.45 15.71 1.16
C ALA A 63 -25.88 15.93 -0.29
N GLN A 64 -26.71 15.00 -0.75
CA GLN A 64 -27.62 15.16 -1.86
C GLN A 64 -28.54 16.35 -1.56
N ALA A 65 -28.44 17.43 -2.33
CA ALA A 65 -29.44 18.49 -2.35
C ALA A 65 -30.40 18.20 -3.52
N ASP A 66 -31.53 17.61 -3.15
CA ASP A 66 -32.72 17.45 -3.98
C ASP A 66 -33.21 18.82 -4.44
N GLY A 67 -33.45 18.94 -5.74
CA GLY A 67 -34.06 20.13 -6.31
C GLY A 67 -35.57 19.93 -6.48
N ARG A 68 -36.37 20.63 -5.67
CA ARG A 68 -37.62 21.27 -6.12
C ARG A 68 -38.19 22.22 -5.09
#